data_AF-A0A061NGA5-F1
#
_entry.id   AF-A0A061NGA5-F1
#
_cell.length_a   1.000
_cell.length_b   1.000
_cell.length_c   1.000
_cell.angle_alpha   90.00
_cell.angle_beta   90.00
_cell.angle_gamma   90.00
#
_symmetry.space_group_name_H-M   'P 1'
#
loop_
_entity.id
_entity.type
_entity.pdbx_description
1 polymer ?
#
loop_
_entity_poly.entity_id
_entity_poly.type
_entity_poly.pdbx_seq_one_letter_code
_entity_poly.pdbx_strand_id
1 'polypeptide(L)'
;MTEEQALYIMESISDVYPRFELSEKKIEFMIPGLLKMEYTKVVDNLKRHVAEKPFPPTLSEIAAYPSAENDTLAKMEQWEQEAANVPQETKDQFRKELQRLMKEKGNE
;
A
#
# COMPACT_ATOMS: atom_id res chain seq x y z
N MET A 1 -1.82 -11.49 9.10
CA MET A 1 -1.62 -11.92 10.51
C MET A 1 -2.51 -13.12 10.84
N THR A 2 -2.36 -13.79 12.00
CA THR A 2 -3.26 -14.89 12.44
C THR A 2 -4.52 -14.38 13.12
N GLU A 3 -5.51 -15.25 13.34
CA GLU A 3 -6.73 -14.90 14.08
C GLU A 3 -6.43 -14.57 15.55
N GLU A 4 -5.53 -15.30 16.22
CA GLU A 4 -5.17 -14.97 17.62
C GLU A 4 -4.51 -13.60 17.71
N GLN A 5 -3.68 -13.25 16.73
CA GLN A 5 -3.06 -11.93 16.62
C GLN A 5 -4.08 -10.83 16.37
N ALA A 6 -5.08 -11.07 15.53
CA ALA A 6 -6.16 -10.12 15.27
C ALA A 6 -7.04 -9.92 16.50
N LEU A 7 -7.35 -10.99 17.23
CA LEU A 7 -8.10 -10.94 18.48
C LEU A 7 -7.32 -10.15 19.55
N TYR A 8 -6.02 -10.44 19.71
CA TYR A 8 -5.14 -9.72 20.62
C TYR A 8 -5.13 -8.19 20.36
N ILE A 9 -5.14 -7.77 19.09
CA ILE A 9 -5.23 -6.34 18.74
C ILE A 9 -6.56 -5.74 19.24
N MET A 10 -7.68 -6.44 19.07
CA MET A 10 -8.98 -5.92 19.51
C MET A 10 -9.13 -5.91 21.03
N GLU A 11 -8.60 -6.92 21.72
CA GLU A 11 -8.51 -6.93 23.19
C GLU A 11 -7.66 -5.75 23.67
N SER A 12 -6.50 -5.51 23.04
CA SER A 12 -5.64 -4.37 23.36
C SER A 12 -6.36 -3.03 23.18
N ILE A 13 -7.20 -2.88 22.15
CA ILE A 13 -8.04 -1.68 21.97
C ILE A 13 -9.07 -1.58 23.10
N SER A 14 -9.71 -2.68 23.48
CA SER A 14 -10.67 -2.71 24.59
C SER A 14 -10.04 -2.33 25.94
N ASP A 15 -8.81 -2.78 26.19
CA ASP A 15 -8.09 -2.50 27.45
C ASP A 15 -7.67 -1.04 27.56
N VAL A 16 -7.27 -0.43 26.45
CA VAL A 16 -6.83 0.97 26.42
C VAL A 16 -8.01 1.94 26.44
N TYR A 17 -9.14 1.56 25.84
CA TYR A 17 -10.30 2.44 25.68
C TYR A 17 -11.51 1.89 26.42
N PRO A 18 -11.80 2.32 27.67
CA PRO A 18 -12.89 1.78 28.48
C PRO A 18 -14.30 1.90 27.88
N ARG A 19 -14.50 2.78 26.90
CA ARG A 19 -15.76 2.96 26.17
C ARG A 19 -15.89 2.05 24.95
N PHE A 20 -14.82 1.35 24.59
CA PHE A 20 -14.82 0.38 23.51
C PHE A 20 -15.26 -0.97 24.06
N GLU A 21 -16.54 -1.29 23.86
CA GLU A 21 -17.04 -2.62 24.18
C GLU A 21 -16.69 -3.58 23.04
N LEU A 22 -15.94 -4.62 23.34
CA LEU A 22 -15.68 -5.71 22.41
C LEU A 22 -16.91 -6.64 22.38
N SER A 23 -17.58 -6.72 21.23
CA SER A 23 -18.75 -7.59 21.01
C SER A 23 -18.48 -8.58 19.89
N GLU A 24 -19.16 -9.73 19.91
CA GLU A 24 -19.05 -10.75 18.86
C GLU A 24 -19.23 -10.16 17.45
N LYS A 25 -20.18 -9.23 17.30
CA LYS A 25 -20.42 -8.53 16.04
C LYS A 25 -19.19 -7.71 15.61
N LYS A 26 -18.53 -6.98 16.52
CA LYS A 26 -17.32 -6.22 16.17
C LYS A 26 -16.19 -7.15 15.75
N ILE A 27 -16.07 -8.29 16.42
CA ILE A 27 -15.08 -9.32 16.09
C ILE A 27 -15.32 -9.83 14.66
N GLU A 28 -16.55 -10.23 14.35
CA GLU A 28 -16.95 -10.72 13.04
C GLU A 28 -16.65 -9.72 11.90
N PHE A 29 -16.87 -8.42 12.14
CA PHE A 29 -16.60 -7.39 11.12
C PHE A 29 -15.13 -7.00 10.99
N MET A 30 -14.37 -6.98 12.08
CA MET A 30 -13.00 -6.43 12.08
C MET A 30 -11.93 -7.47 11.77
N ILE A 31 -12.08 -8.72 12.24
CA ILE A 31 -11.10 -9.79 12.02
C ILE A 31 -10.78 -10.00 10.53
N PRO A 32 -11.77 -10.12 9.62
CA PRO A 32 -11.47 -10.33 8.19
C PRO A 32 -10.62 -9.22 7.57
N GLY A 33 -10.72 -8.01 8.09
CA GLY A 33 -9.89 -6.87 7.66
C GLY A 33 -8.48 -6.94 8.23
N LEU A 34 -8.34 -7.25 9.52
CA LEU A 34 -7.06 -7.40 10.19
C LEU A 34 -6.22 -8.55 9.61
N LEU A 35 -6.84 -9.67 9.26
CA LEU A 35 -6.14 -10.83 8.70
C LEU A 35 -5.34 -10.50 7.42
N LYS A 36 -5.79 -9.50 6.66
CA LYS A 36 -5.12 -9.01 5.43
C LYS A 36 -3.91 -8.11 5.69
N MET A 37 -3.58 -7.85 6.94
CA MET A 37 -2.55 -6.89 7.35
C MET A 37 -1.36 -7.57 8.03
N GLU A 38 -0.27 -6.81 8.08
CA GLU A 38 0.98 -7.17 8.75
C GLU A 38 0.93 -6.85 10.25
N TYR A 39 0.98 -7.89 11.08
CA TYR A 39 0.78 -7.79 12.53
C TYR A 39 1.65 -6.72 13.20
N THR A 40 2.96 -6.78 12.98
CA THR A 40 3.94 -5.87 13.61
C THR A 40 3.65 -4.42 13.28
N LYS A 41 3.39 -4.12 12.00
CA LYS A 41 3.09 -2.77 11.53
C LYS A 41 1.75 -2.25 12.08
N VAL A 42 0.74 -3.11 12.19
CA VAL A 42 -0.55 -2.74 12.80
C VAL A 42 -0.37 -2.40 14.28
N VAL A 43 0.41 -3.20 15.02
CA VAL A 43 0.72 -2.92 16.44
C VAL A 43 1.46 -1.60 16.60
N ASP A 44 2.44 -1.30 15.74
CA ASP A 44 3.16 -0.03 15.80
C ASP A 44 2.26 1.17 15.50
N ASN A 45 1.36 1.05 14.51
CA ASN A 45 0.36 2.06 14.23
C ASN A 45 -0.61 2.24 15.40
N LEU A 46 -1.05 1.15 16.03
CA LEU A 46 -1.92 1.19 17.20
C LEU A 46 -1.25 1.92 18.37
N LYS A 47 0.00 1.59 18.70
CA LYS A 47 0.76 2.26 19.77
C LYS A 47 0.86 3.77 19.53
N ARG A 48 1.15 4.16 18.29
CA ARG A 48 1.20 5.57 17.89
C ARG A 48 -0.17 6.25 18.04
N HIS A 49 -1.24 5.62 17.56
CA HIS A 49 -2.59 6.15 17.69
C HIS A 49 -2.99 6.34 19.16
N VAL A 50 -2.70 5.37 20.01
CA VAL A 50 -2.97 5.42 21.46
C VAL A 50 -2.23 6.57 22.15
N ALA A 51 -1.00 6.86 21.73
CA ALA A 51 -0.22 7.96 22.29
C ALA A 51 -0.80 9.34 21.91
N GLU A 52 -1.46 9.46 20.76
CA GLU A 52 -1.89 10.73 20.18
C GLU A 52 -3.38 11.03 20.36
N LYS A 53 -4.22 9.98 20.46
CA LYS A 53 -5.68 10.12 20.36
C LYS A 53 -6.41 9.46 21.52
N PRO A 54 -7.35 10.18 22.17
CA PRO A 54 -8.11 9.67 23.31
C PRO A 54 -9.29 8.76 22.92
N PHE A 55 -9.51 8.52 21.63
CA PHE A 55 -10.62 7.72 21.10
C PHE A 55 -10.13 6.45 20.39
N PRO A 56 -10.93 5.37 20.38
CA PRO A 56 -10.56 4.11 19.74
C PRO A 56 -10.24 4.30 18.26
N PRO A 57 -9.24 3.59 17.71
CA PRO A 57 -8.93 3.65 16.30
C PRO A 57 -10.01 2.98 15.45
N THR A 58 -10.15 3.50 14.24
CA THR A 58 -10.76 2.80 13.11
C THR A 58 -9.75 1.84 12.49
N LEU A 59 -10.24 0.85 11.73
CA LEU A 59 -9.37 -0.10 11.02
C LEU A 59 -8.41 0.60 10.05
N SER A 60 -8.83 1.71 9.43
CA SER A 60 -8.01 2.51 8.53
C SER A 60 -6.85 3.23 9.23
N GLU A 61 -7.03 3.64 10.49
CA GLU A 61 -5.98 4.38 11.23
C GLU A 61 -4.82 3.47 11.64
N ILE A 62 -5.09 2.16 11.77
CA ILE A 62 -4.08 1.16 12.10
C ILE A 62 -3.68 0.29 10.90
N ALA A 63 -4.24 0.55 9.71
CA ALA A 63 -4.05 -0.30 8.55
C ALA A 63 -2.58 -0.41 8.12
N ALA A 64 -2.12 -1.63 7.91
CA ALA A 64 -0.80 -1.89 7.35
C ALA A 64 -0.84 -3.15 6.46
N TYR A 65 -1.00 -2.94 5.17
CA TYR A 65 -1.03 -4.04 4.22
C TYR A 65 0.40 -4.47 3.85
N PRO A 66 0.62 -5.77 3.58
CA PRO A 66 1.86 -6.19 2.94
C PRO A 66 2.03 -5.37 1.67
N SER A 67 3.27 -4.92 1.41
CA SER A 67 3.60 -4.37 0.10
C SER A 67 3.26 -5.45 -0.92
N ALA A 68 2.41 -5.13 -1.91
CA ALA A 68 2.38 -5.93 -3.12
C ALA A 68 3.85 -6.07 -3.54
N GLU A 69 4.35 -7.29 -3.67
CA GLU A 69 5.71 -7.53 -4.17
C GLU A 69 5.95 -6.56 -5.32
N ASN A 70 7.09 -5.86 -5.29
CA ASN A 70 7.36 -4.69 -6.11
C ASN A 70 7.48 -5.05 -7.60
N ASP A 71 6.39 -5.47 -8.22
CA ASP A 71 6.27 -5.69 -9.65
C ASP A 71 6.61 -4.40 -10.40
N THR A 72 6.38 -3.23 -9.78
CA THR A 72 6.85 -1.93 -10.28
C THR A 72 8.37 -1.79 -10.31
N LEU A 73 9.10 -2.16 -9.24
CA LEU A 73 10.57 -2.08 -9.27
C LEU A 73 11.16 -3.08 -10.26
N ALA A 74 10.64 -4.31 -10.28
CA ALA A 74 11.06 -5.32 -11.24
C ALA A 74 10.77 -4.90 -12.70
N LYS A 75 9.60 -4.29 -12.96
CA LYS A 75 9.26 -3.72 -14.28
C LYS A 75 10.15 -2.54 -14.64
N MET A 76 10.52 -1.69 -13.69
CA MET A 76 11.44 -0.57 -13.95
C MET A 76 12.83 -1.09 -14.35
N GLU A 77 13.36 -2.08 -13.64
CA GLU A 77 14.63 -2.72 -14.01
C GLU A 77 14.56 -3.38 -15.39
N GLN A 78 13.45 -4.07 -15.71
CA GLN A 78 13.23 -4.65 -17.04
C GLN A 78 13.21 -3.58 -18.13
N TRP A 79 12.50 -2.47 -17.93
CA TRP A 79 12.46 -1.37 -18.90
C TRP A 79 13.82 -0.70 -19.10
N GLU A 80 14.61 -0.55 -18.05
CA GLU A 80 15.97 -0.02 -18.16
C GLU A 80 16.88 -0.95 -18.97
N GLN A 81 16.80 -2.26 -18.74
CA GLN A 81 17.54 -3.25 -19.52
C GLN A 81 17.10 -3.27 -20.99
N GLU A 82 15.80 -3.24 -21.25
CA GLU A 82 15.25 -3.18 -22.60
C GLU A 82 15.71 -1.90 -23.31
N ALA A 83 15.64 -0.74 -22.66
CA ALA A 83 16.08 0.54 -23.21
C ALA A 83 17.59 0.62 -23.47
N ALA A 84 18.40 -0.07 -22.66
CA ALA A 84 19.84 -0.20 -22.87
C ALA A 84 20.16 -1.05 -24.11
N ASN A 85 19.35 -2.06 -24.40
CA ASN A 85 19.52 -2.95 -25.55
C ASN A 85 19.04 -2.37 -26.88
N VAL A 86 18.28 -1.26 -26.88
CA VAL A 86 17.84 -0.61 -28.11
C VAL A 86 19.03 0.02 -28.86
N PRO A 87 19.29 -0.39 -30.12
CA PRO A 87 20.35 0.19 -30.95
C PRO A 87 20.20 1.70 -31.14
N GLN A 88 21.33 2.42 -31.27
CA GLN A 88 21.28 3.87 -31.45
C GLN A 88 20.58 4.30 -32.74
N GLU A 89 20.71 3.52 -33.81
CA GLU A 89 20.02 3.78 -35.07
C GLU A 89 18.49 3.85 -34.87
N THR A 90 17.93 2.94 -34.08
CA THR A 90 16.50 2.93 -33.74
C THR A 90 16.10 4.17 -32.95
N LYS A 91 16.95 4.64 -32.02
CA LYS A 91 16.71 5.87 -31.24
C LYS A 91 16.75 7.11 -32.13
N ASP A 92 17.64 7.14 -33.11
CA ASP A 92 17.77 8.26 -34.03
C ASP A 92 16.64 8.32 -35.05
N GLN A 93 16.20 7.15 -35.57
CA GLN A 93 15.01 7.05 -36.43
C GLN A 93 13.75 7.51 -35.69
N PHE A 94 13.57 7.05 -34.44
CA PHE A 94 12.45 7.46 -33.60
C PHE A 94 12.42 8.99 -33.41
N ARG A 95 13.57 9.62 -33.11
CA ARG A 95 13.64 11.09 -32.97
C ARG A 95 13.25 11.83 -34.25
N LYS A 96 13.67 11.34 -35.42
CA LYS A 96 13.35 11.95 -36.71
C LYS A 96 11.85 11.90 -37.02
N GLU A 97 11.23 10.73 -36.82
CA GLU A 97 9.78 10.57 -37.00
C GLU A 97 8.98 11.40 -36.00
N LEU A 98 9.41 11.46 -34.73
CA LEU A 98 8.74 12.25 -33.71
C LEU A 98 8.79 13.76 -34.02
N GLN A 99 9.93 14.26 -34.51
CA GLN A 99 10.07 15.64 -34.99
C GLN A 99 9.20 15.93 -36.21
N ARG A 100 9.06 14.96 -37.12
CA ARG A 100 8.19 15.08 -38.29
C ARG A 100 6.73 15.22 -37.88
N LEU A 101 6.24 14.34 -37.00
CA LEU A 101 4.87 14.38 -36.50
C LEU A 101 4.54 15.66 -35.74
N MET A 102 5.48 16.19 -34.94
CA MET A 102 5.29 17.47 -34.25
C MET A 102 5.18 18.65 -35.23
N LYS A 103 5.91 18.62 -36.35
CA LYS A 103 5.81 19.64 -37.39
C LYS A 103 4.51 19.53 -38.20
N GLU A 104 4.03 18.31 -38.44
CA GLU A 104 2.75 18.06 -39.11
C GLU A 104 1.56 18.52 -38.24
N LYS A 105 1.57 18.20 -36.94
CA LYS A 105 0.49 18.61 -36.01
C LYS A 105 0.55 20.06 -35.52
N GLY A 106 1.72 20.70 -35.59
CA GLY A 106 1.87 22.12 -35.21
C GLY A 106 1.48 23.10 -36.32
N ASN A 107 1.17 22.60 -37.52
CA ASN A 107 0.73 23.38 -38.69
C ASN A 107 -0.78 23.24 -38.97
N GLU A 108 -1.55 22.60 -38.08
CA GLU A 108 -3.02 22.67 -38.00
C GLU A 108 -3.44 23.67 -36.91
#